data_AF-A0A316KV84-F1
#
_entry.id   AF-A0A316KV84-F1
#
_cell.length_a   1.000
_cell.length_b   1.000
_cell.length_c   1.000
_cell.angle_alpha   90.00
_cell.angle_beta   90.00
_cell.angle_gamma   90.00
#
_symmetry.space_group_name_H-M   'P 1'
#
loop_
_entity.id
_entity.type
_entity.pdbx_description
1 polymer ?
#
loop_
_entity_poly.entity_id
_entity_poly.type
_entity_poly.pdbx_seq_one_letter_code
_entity_poly.pdbx_strand_id
1 'polypeptide(L)' 'MKLALLTIGLLGLAFAGIAIKIWSKKDGEFAGTCASQNPYLNKDGEACGFCGKLPSEQDCKKDTVPELQ' A
#
# COMPACT_ATOMS: atom_id res chain seq x y z
N MET A 1 -13.13 -25.17 17.11
CA MET A 1 -11.86 -24.71 17.72
C MET A 1 -10.62 -24.97 16.86
N LYS A 2 -10.39 -26.20 16.35
CA LYS A 2 -9.24 -26.51 15.47
C LYS A 2 -9.12 -25.61 14.23
N LEU A 3 -10.24 -25.41 13.52
CA LEU A 3 -10.26 -24.55 12.34
C LEU A 3 -9.94 -23.10 12.68
N ALA A 4 -10.52 -22.57 13.77
CA ALA A 4 -10.29 -21.20 14.22
C ALA A 4 -8.80 -20.95 14.54
N LEU A 5 -8.15 -21.88 15.25
CA LEU A 5 -6.70 -21.77 15.52
C LEU A 5 -5.87 -21.78 14.24
N LEU A 6 -6.22 -22.63 13.27
CA LEU A 6 -5.56 -22.67 11.97
C LEU A 6 -5.77 -21.39 11.18
N THR A 7 -6.98 -20.81 11.21
CA THR A 7 -7.29 -19.57 10.50
C THR A 7 -6.52 -18.40 11.10
N ILE A 8 -6.49 -18.29 12.42
CA ILE A 8 -5.74 -17.26 13.15
C ILE A 8 -4.24 -17.40 12.87
N GLY A 9 -3.71 -18.62 12.87
CA GLY A 9 -2.31 -18.88 12.53
C GLY A 9 -1.97 -18.44 11.10
N LEU A 10 -2.82 -18.74 10.12
CA LEU A 10 -2.62 -18.34 8.72
C LEU A 10 -2.69 -16.81 8.55
N LEU A 11 -3.66 -16.16 9.20
CA LEU A 11 -3.78 -14.70 9.20
C LEU A 11 -2.52 -14.06 9.80
N GLY A 12 -2.08 -14.55 10.96
CA GLY A 12 -0.88 -14.07 11.64
C GLY A 12 0.36 -14.19 10.76
N LEU A 13 0.52 -15.30 10.05
CA LEU A 13 1.62 -15.50 9.10
C LEU A 13 1.59 -14.50 7.94
N ALA A 14 0.41 -14.20 7.39
CA ALA A 14 0.26 -13.21 6.33
C ALA A 14 0.66 -11.80 6.79
N PHE A 15 0.19 -11.37 7.96
CA PHE A 15 0.57 -10.08 8.55
C PHE A 15 2.06 -10.01 8.89
N ALA A 16 2.63 -11.09 9.42
CA ALA A 16 4.07 -11.19 9.69
C ALA A 16 4.90 -11.03 8.40
N GLY A 17 4.48 -11.66 7.30
CA GLY A 17 5.14 -11.53 5.99
C GLY A 17 5.12 -10.08 5.46
N ILE A 18 3.99 -9.38 5.62
CA ILE A 18 3.87 -7.96 5.24
C ILE A 18 4.77 -7.08 6.12
N ALA A 19 4.80 -7.33 7.43
CA ALA A 19 5.65 -6.59 8.37
C ALA A 19 7.15 -6.73 8.04
N ILE A 20 7.60 -7.97 7.76
CA ILE A 20 8.99 -8.24 7.35
C ILE A 20 9.33 -7.51 6.05
N LYS A 21 8.42 -7.49 5.08
CA LYS A 21 8.61 -6.80 3.80
C LYS A 21 8.81 -5.30 3.97
N ILE A 22 8.04 -4.67 4.86
CA ILE A 22 8.15 -3.23 5.16
C ILE A 22 9.48 -2.93 5.85
N TRP A 23 9.86 -3.76 6.83
CA TRP A 23 11.13 -3.59 7.54
C TRP A 23 12.37 -3.83 6.66
N SER A 24 12.25 -4.73 5.67
CA SER A 24 13.34 -5.04 4.72
C SER A 24 13.50 -4.00 3.60
N LYS A 25 12.62 -3.00 3.50
CA LYS A 25 12.74 -1.89 2.55
C LYS A 25 13.56 -0.76 3.19
N LYS A 26 14.61 -0.33 2.49
CA LYS A 26 15.36 0.89 2.82
C LYS A 26 14.37 2.07 2.81
N ASP A 27 14.37 2.87 3.87
CA ASP A 27 13.49 4.03 4.10
C ASP A 27 12.02 3.73 4.44
N GLY A 28 11.64 2.45 4.63
CA GLY A 28 10.26 2.08 5.02
C GLY A 28 9.20 2.46 3.97
N GLU A 29 9.61 2.88 2.77
CA GLU A 29 8.72 3.29 1.69
C GLU A 29 7.94 2.07 1.16
N PHE A 30 6.62 2.20 1.22
CA PHE A 30 5.70 1.28 0.56
C PHE A 30 5.86 1.44 -0.95
N ALA A 31 6.61 0.53 -1.58
CA ALA A 31 6.90 0.51 -3.02
C ALA A 31 5.67 0.18 -3.90
N GLY A 32 4.61 1.00 -3.81
CA GLY A 32 3.41 0.89 -4.64
C GLY A 32 2.36 -0.06 -4.08
N THR A 33 1.58 0.40 -3.09
CA THR A 33 0.33 -0.28 -2.69
C THR A 33 -0.89 0.62 -2.79
N CYS A 34 -0.76 1.80 -3.39
CA CYS A 34 -1.92 2.62 -3.71
C CYS A 34 -2.74 1.85 -4.76
N ALA A 35 -3.89 1.32 -4.36
CA ALA A 35 -4.80 0.60 -5.27
C ALA A 35 -5.14 1.43 -6.51
N SER A 36 -5.20 2.75 -6.35
CA SER A 36 -5.44 3.71 -7.43
C SER A 36 -4.30 3.80 -8.46
N GLN A 37 -3.10 3.33 -8.15
CA GLN A 37 -1.93 3.31 -9.05
C GLN A 37 -1.60 1.88 -9.53
N ASN A 38 -2.41 0.87 -9.15
CA ASN A 38 -2.18 -0.51 -9.57
C ASN A 38 -2.53 -0.68 -11.05
N PRO A 39 -1.61 -1.09 -11.94
CA PRO A 39 -1.88 -1.22 -13.39
C PRO A 39 -2.94 -2.28 -13.74
N TYR A 40 -3.26 -3.19 -12.81
CA TYR A 40 -4.35 -4.14 -13.00
C TYR A 40 -5.74 -3.53 -12.73
N LEU A 41 -5.81 -2.50 -11.87
CA LEU A 41 -7.05 -1.83 -11.47
C LEU A 41 -7.25 -0.51 -12.22
N ASN A 42 -6.16 0.24 -12.44
CA ASN A 42 -6.13 1.49 -13.19
C ASN A 42 -5.56 1.24 -14.59
N LYS A 43 -6.42 0.72 -15.48
CA LYS A 43 -6.05 0.34 -16.87
C LYS A 43 -6.02 1.53 -17.82
N ASP A 44 -6.81 2.55 -17.52
CA ASP A 44 -6.96 3.75 -18.33
C ASP A 44 -5.91 4.81 -18.01
N GLY A 45 -5.03 4.54 -17.04
CA GLY A 45 -3.90 5.42 -16.71
C GLY A 45 -4.33 6.68 -15.95
N GLU A 46 -5.46 6.62 -15.26
CA GLU A 46 -6.08 7.76 -14.58
C GLU A 46 -5.20 8.29 -13.45
N ALA A 47 -5.25 9.60 -13.21
CA ALA A 47 -4.57 10.20 -12.09
C ALA A 47 -5.12 9.65 -10.76
N CYS A 48 -4.25 9.40 -9.79
CA CYS A 48 -4.64 8.90 -8.48
C CYS A 48 -5.65 9.85 -7.81
N GLY A 49 -6.87 9.39 -7.54
CA GLY A 49 -7.91 10.22 -6.94
C GLY A 49 -7.57 10.76 -5.54
N PHE A 50 -6.54 10.20 -4.89
CA PHE A 50 -6.05 10.68 -3.60
C PHE A 50 -4.96 11.75 -3.74
N CYS A 51 -3.99 11.59 -4.65
CA CYS A 51 -2.79 12.43 -4.72
C CYS A 51 -2.59 13.18 -6.04
N GLY A 52 -3.45 12.96 -7.04
CA GLY A 52 -3.45 13.63 -8.36
C GLY A 52 -2.33 13.19 -9.32
N LYS A 53 -1.41 12.33 -8.89
CA LYS A 53 -0.29 11.86 -9.71
C LYS A 53 -0.70 10.82 -10.74
N LEU A 54 -0.03 10.82 -11.89
CA LEU A 54 -0.20 9.76 -12.89
C LEU A 54 0.42 8.44 -12.42
N PRO A 55 -0.03 7.28 -12.97
CA PRO A 55 0.54 5.96 -12.62
C PRO A 55 2.04 5.81 -12.90
N SER A 56 2.58 6.63 -13.80
CA SER A 56 4.02 6.71 -14.10
C SER A 56 4.82 7.41 -12.99
N GLU A 57 4.19 8.22 -12.15
CA GLU A 57 4.81 8.98 -11.07
C GLU A 57 4.57 8.29 -9.72
N GLN A 58 4.96 7.02 -9.65
CA GLN A 58 4.50 5.98 -8.71
C GLN A 58 4.92 6.15 -7.23
N ASP A 59 5.09 7.39 -6.78
CA ASP A 59 5.38 7.80 -5.41
C ASP A 59 4.32 8.82 -4.96
N CYS A 60 3.18 8.36 -4.41
CA CYS A 60 2.23 9.26 -3.75
C CYS A 60 2.84 9.79 -2.46
N LYS A 61 3.65 10.85 -2.56
CA LYS A 61 4.12 11.64 -1.43
C LYS A 61 3.11 12.77 -1.20
N LYS A 62 2.16 12.56 -0.28
CA LYS A 62 1.47 13.70 0.36
C LYS A 62 2.33 14.16 1.53
N ASP A 63 3.40 14.88 1.22
CA ASP A 63 4.14 15.61 2.25
C ASP A 63 3.51 16.99 2.41
N THR A 64 3.11 17.28 3.64
CA THR A 64 2.48 18.52 4.15
C THR A 64 1.07 18.84 3.67
N VAL A 65 0.11 18.67 4.58
CA VAL A 65 -0.99 19.64 4.75
C VAL A 65 -0.40 20.79 5.57
N PRO A 66 -0.09 21.97 5.00
CA PRO A 66 -0.25 23.18 5.78
C PRO A 66 -1.76 23.41 5.92
N GLU A 67 -2.22 23.49 7.17
CA GLU A 67 -3.44 24.25 7.47
C GLU A 67 -3.38 25.65 6.83
N LEU A 68 -4.54 26.28 6.66
CA LEU A 68 -4.84 27.58 6.03
C LEU A 68 -5.06 27.50 4.51
N GLN A 69 -6.25 27.81 3.96
CA GLN A 69 -7.39 28.58 4.44
C GLN A 69 -8.63 28.20 3.63
#